data_AF-A0A151RJ61-F1
#
_entry.id   AF-A0A151RJ61-F1
#
_cell.length_a   1.000
_cell.length_b   1.000
_cell.length_c   1.000
_cell.angle_alpha   90.00
_cell.angle_beta   90.00
_cell.angle_gamma   90.00
#
_symmetry.space_group_name_H-M   'P 1'
#
loop_
_entity.id
_entity.type
_entity.pdbx_description
1 polymer ?
#
loop_
_entity_poly.entity_id
_entity_poly.type
_entity_poly.pdbx_seq_one_letter_code
_entity_poly.pdbx_strand_id
1 'polypeptide(L)' 'MSHELIIHCQNEIKDLLSKGLIRKSKSHWSCAAFYVNKASEIECGAPRLVINYKPLNQAL' A
#
# COMPACT_ATOMS: atom_id res chain seq x y z
N MET A 1 11.35 1.46 -8.42
CA MET A 1 10.19 0.54 -8.46
C MET A 1 10.18 -0.10 -9.84
N SER A 2 10.06 -1.42 -9.95
CA SER A 2 9.91 -2.06 -11.26
C SER A 2 8.60 -1.60 -11.90
N HIS A 3 8.58 -1.49 -13.23
CA HIS A 3 7.42 -0.98 -13.97
C HIS A 3 6.15 -1.81 -13.69
N GLU A 4 6.30 -3.11 -13.47
CA GLU A 4 5.23 -4.05 -13.12
C GLU A 4 4.59 -3.74 -11.75
N LEU A 5 5.39 -3.41 -10.74
CA LEU A 5 4.89 -3.06 -9.41
C LEU A 5 4.10 -1.75 -9.43
N ILE A 6 4.47 -0.80 -10.29
CA ILE A 6 3.73 0.47 -10.43
C ILE A 6 2.34 0.20 -11.01
N ILE A 7 2.25 -0.63 -12.05
CA ILE A 7 0.97 -1.01 -12.65
C ILE A 7 0.10 -1.76 -11.63
N HIS A 8 0.69 -2.71 -10.91
CA HIS A 8 -0.02 -3.44 -9.85
C HIS A 8 -0.58 -2.47 -8.79
N CYS A 9 0.25 -1.54 -8.31
CA CYS A 9 -0.14 -0.52 -7.34
C CYS A 9 -1.29 0.35 -7.82
N GLN A 10 -1.25 0.80 -9.08
CA GLN A 10 -2.34 1.61 -9.64
C GLN A 10 -3.66 0.83 -9.72
N ASN A 11 -3.63 -0.46 -10.05
CA ASN A 11 -4.82 -1.30 -10.10
C ASN A 11 -5.38 -1.57 -8.70
N GLU A 12 -4.50 -1.86 -7.74
CA GLU A 12 -4.87 -2.11 -6.35
C GLU A 12 -5.47 -0.86 -5.69
N ILE A 13 -4.91 0.33 -5.92
CA ILE A 13 -5.48 1.60 -5.46
C ILE A 13 -6.88 1.83 -6.06
N LYS A 14 -7.09 1.53 -7.35
CA LYS A 14 -8.40 1.64 -7.99
C LYS A 14 -9.42 0.69 -7.37
N ASP A 15 -9.03 -0.56 -7.09
CA ASP A 15 -9.90 -1.55 -6.44
C ASP A 15 -10.28 -1.11 -5.02
N LEU A 16 -9.31 -0.63 -4.23
CA LEU A 16 -9.56 -0.11 -2.88
C LEU A 16 -10.47 1.13 -2.88
N LEU A 17 -10.33 2.01 -3.88
CA LEU A 17 -11.24 3.14 -4.09
C LEU A 17 -12.65 2.67 -4.48
N SER A 18 -12.75 1.67 -5.36
CA SER A 18 -14.03 1.09 -5.81
C SER A 18 -14.79 0.43 -4.66
N LYS A 19 -14.09 -0.26 -3.77
CA LYS A 19 -14.64 -0.87 -2.54
C LYS A 19 -14.98 0.15 -1.45
N GLY A 20 -14.61 1.43 -1.63
CA GLY A 20 -14.82 2.48 -0.63
C GLY A 20 -13.95 2.34 0.62
N LEU A 21 -12.89 1.52 0.60
CA LEU A 21 -11.98 1.31 1.73
C LEU A 21 -11.04 2.49 1.95
N ILE A 22 -10.71 3.20 0.88
CA ILE A 22 -9.87 4.41 0.91
C ILE A 22 -10.57 5.56 0.19
N ARG A 23 -10.15 6.79 0.51
CA ARG A 23 -10.61 8.01 -0.16
C ARG A 23 -9.44 8.95 -0.40
N LYS A 24 -9.57 9.81 -1.42
CA LYS A 24 -8.61 10.90 -1.63
C LYS A 24 -8.66 11.84 -0.41
N SER A 25 -7.48 12.18 0.11
CA SER A 25 -7.31 13.06 1.26
C SER A 25 -6.23 14.09 0.96
N LYS A 26 -6.34 15.28 1.56
CA LYS A 26 -5.32 16.34 1.56
C LYS A 26 -4.77 16.56 2.98
N SER A 27 -4.51 15.48 3.69
CA SER A 27 -4.00 15.51 5.07
C SER A 27 -2.54 16.01 5.10
N HIS A 28 -2.21 16.81 6.11
CA HIS A 28 -0.82 17.15 6.44
C HIS A 28 -0.04 15.93 6.96
N TRP A 29 -0.77 14.91 7.41
CA TRP A 29 -0.21 13.64 7.87
C TRP A 29 -0.23 12.61 6.75
N SER A 30 0.94 12.07 6.43
CA SER A 30 1.12 10.98 5.46
C SER A 30 2.11 9.95 5.98
N CYS A 31 1.89 8.69 5.63
CA CYS A 31 2.82 7.59 5.91
C CYS A 31 3.31 6.96 4.61
N ALA A 32 4.56 6.50 4.59
CA ALA A 32 5.10 5.80 3.44
C ALA A 32 4.48 4.40 3.31
N ALA A 33 4.15 4.00 2.09
CA ALA A 33 3.70 2.65 1.77
C ALA A 33 4.75 1.93 0.91
N PHE A 34 4.90 0.63 1.11
CA PHE A 34 5.84 -0.20 0.36
C PHE A 34 5.29 -1.61 0.18
N TYR A 35 5.75 -2.28 -0.87
CA TYR A 35 5.46 -3.68 -1.10
C TYR A 35 6.45 -4.56 -0.36
N VAL A 36 5.94 -5.57 0.33
CA VAL A 36 6.74 -6.67 0.84
C VAL A 36 6.72 -7.77 -0.22
N ASN A 37 7.89 -8.36 -0.45
CA ASN A 37 8.08 -9.47 -1.38
C ASN A 37 8.93 -10.55 -0.71
N LYS A 38 8.41 -11.13 0.39
CA LYS A 38 9.04 -12.26 1.09
C LYS A 38 8.57 -13.59 0.49
N ALA A 39 9.33 -14.66 0.74
CA ALA A 39 9.03 -16.00 0.22
C ALA A 39 7.57 -16.45 0.46
N SER A 40 7.00 -16.12 1.62
CA SER A 40 5.61 -16.43 1.97
C SER A 40 4.55 -15.66 1.15
N GLU A 41 4.90 -14.49 0.60
CA GLU A 41 4.00 -13.71 -0.27
C GLU A 41 4.12 -14.15 -1.73
N ILE A 42 5.30 -14.63 -2.13
CA ILE A 42 5.52 -15.29 -3.42
C ILE A 42 4.67 -16.56 -3.50
N GLU A 43 4.63 -17.37 -2.43
CA GLU A 43 3.76 -18.55 -2.34
C GLU A 43 2.25 -18.21 -2.38
N CYS A 44 1.88 -17.04 -1.86
CA CYS A 44 0.50 -16.52 -1.89
C CYS A 44 0.11 -15.94 -3.26
N GLY A 45 1.08 -15.74 -4.17
CA GLY A 45 0.86 -15.29 -5.54
C GLY A 45 0.67 -13.79 -5.74
N ALA A 46 0.81 -12.96 -4.69
CA ALA A 46 0.69 -11.50 -4.81
C ALA A 46 1.51 -10.74 -3.75
N PRO A 47 2.23 -9.66 -4.13
CA PRO A 47 2.92 -8.80 -3.20
C PRO A 47 1.92 -8.00 -2.36
N ARG A 48 2.16 -7.85 -1.05
CA ARG A 48 1.24 -7.11 -0.16
C ARG A 48 1.67 -5.66 -0.01
N LEU A 49 0.71 -4.75 -0.16
CA LEU A 49 0.90 -3.34 0.14
C LEU A 49 0.86 -3.13 1.66
N VAL A 50 1.95 -2.61 2.24
CA VAL A 50 2.07 -2.32 3.68
C VAL A 50 2.31 -0.82 3.88
N ILE A 51 1.58 -0.24 4.83
CA ILE A 51 1.74 1.17 5.23
C ILE A 51 2.55 1.24 6.52
N ASN A 52 3.61 2.03 6.54
CA ASN A 52 4.45 2.23 7.72
C ASN A 52 3.81 3.22 8.70
N TYR A 53 3.01 2.71 9.64
CA TYR A 53 2.40 3.53 10.69
C TYR A 53 3.32 3.82 11.88
N LYS A 54 4.58 3.33 11.92
CA LYS A 54 5.49 3.60 13.04
C LYS A 54 5.59 5.09 13.44
N PRO A 55 5.81 6.06 12.52
CA PRO A 55 5.90 7.47 12.90
C PRO A 55 4.56 8.01 13.44
N LEU A 56 3.44 7.50 12.93
CA LEU A 56 2.12 7.90 13.41
C LEU A 56 1.85 7.34 14.82
N ASN A 57 2.19 6.07 15.05
CA ASN A 57 2.01 5.39 16.33
C ASN A 57 2.91 5.94 17.45
N GLN A 58 4.01 6.62 17.11
CA GLN A 58 4.85 7.30 18.10
C GLN A 58 4.33 8.69 18.49
N ALA A 59 3.53 9.31 17.63
CA ALA A 59 2.96 10.63 17.85
C ALA A 59 1.60 10.57 18.57
N LEU A 60 0.98 9.38 18.62
CA LEU A 60 -0.27 9.07 19.33
C LEU A 60 0.03 8.48 20.71
#